data_AF-A0A9W9CCT4-F1
#
_entry.id   AF-A0A9W9CCT4-F1
#
_cell.length_a   1.000
_cell.length_b   1.000
_cell.length_c   1.000
_cell.angle_alpha   90.00
_cell.angle_beta   90.00
_cell.angle_gamma   90.00
#
_symmetry.space_group_name_H-M   'P 1'
#
loop_
_entity.id
_entity.type
_entity.pdbx_description
1 polymer ?
#
loop_
_entity_poly.entity_id
_entity_poly.type
_entity_poly.pdbx_seq_one_letter_code
_entity_poly.pdbx_strand_id
1 'polypeptide(L)'
;MLATTLLVQALTVLSTAHGVLKTPLPRTSGTAQTSLCGTAVSKKLNSDPAGPIESAMAKADVDYKCNAYLCRGYQYEDNTARVQGYSAGQVVPFFVDLVAAHKPGWANVSVIDLKANKALDTPVKSWSVWPDDVSGGGDDGKLAPVLSFLNSTTGSVD
;
A
#
# COMPACT_ATOMS: atom_id res chain seq x y z
N MET A 1 -16.84 35.29 28.21
CA MET A 1 -16.21 33.98 28.00
C MET A 1 -17.02 33.23 26.96
N LEU A 2 -16.37 32.37 26.17
CA LEU A 2 -16.89 31.57 25.05
C LEU A 2 -16.98 32.28 23.68
N ALA A 3 -15.83 32.36 23.03
CA ALA A 3 -15.75 32.19 21.58
C ALA A 3 -14.51 31.32 21.31
N THR A 4 -14.61 30.03 21.67
CA THR A 4 -13.60 29.03 21.33
C THR A 4 -13.87 28.62 19.88
N THR A 5 -13.34 29.41 18.94
CA THR A 5 -13.37 29.08 17.52
C THR A 5 -12.53 27.81 17.32
N LEU A 6 -13.20 26.67 17.17
CA LEU A 6 -12.56 25.40 16.85
C LEU A 6 -11.96 25.52 15.43
N LEU A 7 -10.66 25.76 15.36
CA LEU A 7 -9.90 25.71 14.12
C LEU A 7 -9.76 24.23 13.71
N VAL A 8 -10.78 23.68 13.05
CA VAL A 8 -10.65 22.39 12.36
C VAL A 8 -9.79 22.64 11.13
N GLN A 9 -8.48 22.47 11.29
CA GLN A 9 -7.57 22.39 10.15
C GLN A 9 -7.89 21.09 9.42
N ALA A 10 -8.62 21.19 8.31
CA ALA A 10 -8.77 20.10 7.36
C ALA A 10 -7.37 19.81 6.78
N LEU A 11 -6.67 18.83 7.34
CA LEU A 11 -5.52 18.22 6.68
C LEU A 11 -6.08 17.44 5.49
N THR A 12 -6.18 18.10 4.33
CA THR A 12 -6.35 17.40 3.07
C THR A 12 -5.06 16.62 2.84
N VAL A 13 -5.13 15.29 3.00
CA VAL A 13 -4.05 14.41 2.57
C VAL A 13 -3.99 14.52 1.05
N LEU A 14 -3.06 15.33 0.55
CA LEU A 14 -2.77 15.40 -0.89
C LEU A 14 -2.07 14.11 -1.27
N SER A 15 -2.52 13.44 -2.33
CA SER A 15 -1.75 12.35 -2.91
C SER A 15 -0.42 12.91 -3.40
N THR A 16 0.68 12.44 -2.82
CA THR A 16 2.02 12.98 -3.07
C THR A 16 2.74 12.29 -4.22
N ALA A 17 2.16 11.26 -4.83
CA ALA A 17 2.67 10.58 -6.04
C ALA A 17 1.58 9.70 -6.63
N HIS A 18 1.69 9.40 -7.93
CA HIS A 18 0.93 8.33 -8.57
C HIS A 18 1.90 7.26 -9.06
N GLY A 19 1.70 6.02 -8.63
CA GLY A 19 2.55 4.91 -9.00
C GLY A 19 1.87 3.58 -8.81
N VAL A 20 2.35 2.58 -9.56
CA VAL A 20 1.82 1.21 -9.53
C VAL A 20 2.98 0.23 -9.50
N LEU A 21 2.95 -0.70 -8.55
CA LEU A 21 3.89 -1.82 -8.53
C LEU A 21 3.64 -2.73 -9.75
N LYS A 22 4.69 -3.12 -10.46
CA LYS A 22 4.62 -4.03 -11.61
C LYS A 22 5.27 -5.38 -11.29
N THR A 23 6.41 -5.35 -10.60
CA THR A 23 7.11 -6.55 -10.13
C THR A 23 7.52 -6.35 -8.67
N PRO A 24 7.33 -7.34 -7.77
CA PRO A 24 6.50 -8.52 -7.96
C PRO A 24 5.05 -8.15 -8.35
N LEU A 25 4.33 -9.06 -8.99
CA LEU A 25 2.96 -8.78 -9.44
C LEU A 25 2.09 -8.42 -8.23
N PRO A 26 1.52 -7.20 -8.15
CA PRO A 26 0.67 -6.84 -7.04
C PRO A 26 -0.67 -7.58 -7.12
N ARG A 27 -1.42 -7.53 -6.02
CA ARG A 27 -2.84 -7.90 -6.00
C ARG A 27 -3.63 -7.03 -6.98
N THR A 28 -4.67 -7.62 -7.57
CA THR A 28 -5.59 -6.98 -8.50
C THR A 28 -7.03 -7.19 -8.08
N SER A 29 -7.93 -6.48 -8.76
CA SER A 29 -9.37 -6.65 -8.64
C SER A 29 -9.86 -8.05 -9.02
N GLY A 30 -10.99 -8.45 -8.45
CA GLY A 30 -11.72 -9.66 -8.84
C GLY A 30 -13.14 -9.67 -8.28
N THR A 31 -13.76 -10.85 -8.31
CA THR A 31 -15.18 -11.02 -7.94
C THR A 31 -15.37 -10.90 -6.43
N ALA A 32 -14.43 -11.38 -5.62
CA ALA A 32 -14.50 -11.25 -4.17
C ALA A 32 -14.39 -9.79 -3.73
N GLN A 33 -13.46 -9.01 -4.32
CA GLN A 33 -13.41 -7.56 -4.12
C GLN A 33 -14.75 -6.92 -4.49
N THR A 34 -15.31 -7.25 -5.66
CA THR A 34 -16.57 -6.63 -6.13
C THR A 34 -17.75 -6.95 -5.22
N SER A 35 -17.80 -8.17 -4.68
CA SER A 35 -18.84 -8.58 -3.73
C SER A 35 -18.79 -7.79 -2.42
N LEU A 36 -17.59 -7.40 -1.96
CA LEU A 36 -17.42 -6.64 -0.72
C LEU A 36 -17.44 -5.13 -0.94
N CYS A 37 -16.72 -4.63 -1.94
CA CYS A 37 -16.57 -3.18 -2.17
C CYS A 37 -17.72 -2.60 -3.02
N GLY A 38 -18.56 -3.44 -3.61
CA GLY A 38 -19.61 -3.00 -4.54
C GLY A 38 -19.06 -2.64 -5.93
N THR A 39 -19.94 -2.71 -6.93
CA THR A 39 -19.57 -2.52 -8.35
C THR A 39 -19.02 -1.12 -8.62
N ALA A 40 -19.61 -0.08 -8.01
CA ALA A 40 -19.23 1.30 -8.27
C ALA A 40 -17.80 1.61 -7.81
N VAL A 41 -17.43 1.16 -6.61
CA VAL A 41 -16.07 1.34 -6.06
C VAL A 41 -15.07 0.49 -6.82
N SER A 42 -15.34 -0.81 -7.03
CA SER A 42 -14.43 -1.69 -7.76
C SER A 42 -14.17 -1.20 -9.18
N LYS A 43 -15.19 -0.73 -9.90
CA LYS A 43 -15.02 -0.14 -11.23
C LYS A 43 -14.11 1.09 -11.20
N LYS A 44 -14.28 1.97 -10.20
CA LYS A 44 -13.42 3.16 -10.08
C LYS A 44 -11.96 2.78 -9.77
N LEU A 45 -11.74 1.88 -8.81
CA LEU A 45 -10.38 1.40 -8.46
C LEU A 45 -9.68 0.69 -9.63
N ASN A 46 -10.43 -0.03 -10.47
CA ASN A 46 -9.88 -0.72 -11.64
C ASN A 46 -9.64 0.22 -12.83
N SER A 47 -10.45 1.27 -12.98
CA SER A 47 -10.28 2.26 -14.05
C SER A 47 -8.99 3.09 -13.91
N ASP A 48 -8.48 3.21 -12.69
CA ASP A 48 -7.26 3.94 -12.39
C ASP A 48 -6.48 3.25 -11.25
N PRO A 49 -5.60 2.29 -11.58
CA PRO A 49 -4.80 1.57 -10.59
C PRO A 49 -3.83 2.47 -9.80
N ALA A 50 -3.43 3.62 -10.36
CA ALA A 50 -2.55 4.60 -9.71
C ALA A 50 -3.33 5.68 -8.93
N GLY A 51 -4.64 5.74 -9.14
CA GLY A 51 -5.49 6.81 -8.63
C GLY A 51 -5.71 6.76 -7.12
N PRO A 52 -6.07 7.90 -6.51
CA PRO A 52 -6.35 8.02 -5.09
C PRO A 52 -7.57 7.17 -4.69
N ILE A 53 -7.47 6.48 -3.55
CA ILE A 53 -8.52 5.59 -3.03
C ILE A 53 -9.78 6.40 -2.69
N GLU A 54 -9.61 7.64 -2.25
CA GLU A 54 -10.66 8.60 -1.89
C GLU A 54 -11.64 8.82 -3.05
N SER A 55 -11.14 8.87 -4.29
CA SER A 55 -11.97 9.03 -5.48
C SER A 55 -12.87 7.81 -5.74
N ALA A 56 -12.43 6.62 -5.34
CA ALA A 56 -13.28 5.43 -5.37
C ALA A 56 -14.24 5.38 -4.19
N MET A 57 -13.81 5.82 -3.02
CA MET A 57 -14.66 5.90 -1.82
C MET A 57 -15.83 6.88 -1.99
N ALA A 58 -15.65 7.94 -2.79
CA ALA A 58 -16.76 8.82 -3.19
C ALA A 58 -17.85 8.11 -4.04
N LYS A 59 -17.63 6.86 -4.44
CA LYS A 59 -18.58 6.00 -5.16
C LYS A 59 -19.18 4.90 -4.29
N ALA A 60 -18.84 4.84 -3.00
CA ALA A 60 -19.43 3.88 -2.08
C ALA A 60 -20.94 4.12 -1.94
N ASP A 61 -21.71 3.04 -1.98
CA ASP A 61 -23.15 3.03 -1.83
C ASP A 61 -23.55 2.06 -0.71
N VAL A 62 -24.85 1.72 -0.62
CA VAL A 62 -25.40 0.84 0.41
C VAL A 62 -24.82 -0.58 0.37
N ASP A 63 -24.23 -1.00 -0.76
CA ASP A 63 -23.64 -2.33 -0.92
C ASP A 63 -22.18 -2.40 -0.44
N TYR A 64 -21.58 -1.25 -0.08
CA TYR A 64 -20.19 -1.18 0.36
C TYR A 64 -19.98 -1.81 1.75
N LYS A 65 -19.14 -2.85 1.79
CA LYS A 65 -18.77 -3.63 2.99
C LYS A 65 -17.27 -3.87 3.11
N CYS A 66 -16.46 -3.30 2.24
CA CYS A 66 -15.01 -3.58 2.21
C CYS A 66 -14.20 -2.53 2.96
N ASN A 67 -12.92 -2.82 3.18
CA ASN A 67 -11.95 -1.84 3.64
C ASN A 67 -11.02 -1.47 2.47
N ALA A 68 -11.39 -0.47 1.68
CA ALA A 68 -10.61 -0.09 0.51
C ALA A 68 -9.25 0.55 0.87
N TYR A 69 -9.06 1.05 2.09
CA TYR A 69 -7.77 1.59 2.52
C TYR A 69 -6.77 0.49 2.87
N LEU A 70 -7.22 -0.73 3.15
CA LEU A 70 -6.36 -1.90 3.24
C LEU A 70 -6.23 -2.54 1.85
N CYS A 71 -5.04 -2.44 1.24
CA CYS A 71 -4.72 -3.09 -0.04
C CYS A 71 -5.72 -2.79 -1.17
N ARG A 72 -6.29 -1.57 -1.24
CA ARG A 72 -7.34 -1.20 -2.22
C ARG A 72 -8.59 -2.09 -2.15
N GLY A 73 -8.81 -2.79 -1.04
CA GLY A 73 -9.87 -3.78 -0.87
C GLY A 73 -9.67 -5.06 -1.67
N TYR A 74 -8.50 -5.29 -2.28
CA TYR A 74 -8.21 -6.52 -3.02
C TYR A 74 -8.19 -7.74 -2.10
N GLN A 75 -8.89 -8.80 -2.51
CA GLN A 75 -9.09 -10.00 -1.72
C GLN A 75 -8.06 -11.09 -2.07
N TYR A 76 -7.79 -11.99 -1.12
CA TYR A 76 -6.82 -13.07 -1.31
C TYR A 76 -7.30 -14.09 -2.34
N GLU A 77 -8.59 -14.42 -2.31
CA GLU A 77 -9.28 -15.37 -3.16
C GLU A 77 -9.16 -14.99 -4.64
N ASP A 78 -9.17 -13.69 -4.94
CA ASP A 78 -8.96 -13.12 -6.28
C ASP A 78 -7.50 -13.20 -6.75
N ASN A 79 -6.56 -13.54 -5.86
CA ASN A 79 -5.12 -13.27 -6.03
C ASN A 79 -4.20 -14.45 -5.64
N THR A 80 -4.73 -15.66 -5.46
CA THR A 80 -3.92 -16.85 -5.09
C THR A 80 -2.77 -17.12 -6.06
N ALA A 81 -2.97 -16.89 -7.36
CA ALA A 81 -1.93 -17.03 -8.39
C ALA A 81 -0.84 -15.92 -8.35
N ARG A 82 -1.02 -14.89 -7.53
CA ARG A 82 -0.09 -13.75 -7.38
C ARG A 82 0.65 -13.77 -6.05
N VAL A 83 0.45 -14.81 -5.24
CA VAL A 83 1.19 -15.02 -3.99
C VAL A 83 2.66 -15.23 -4.31
N GLN A 84 3.51 -14.53 -3.56
CA GLN A 84 4.96 -14.61 -3.70
C GLN A 84 5.54 -15.37 -2.52
N GLY A 85 6.43 -16.32 -2.79
CA GLY A 85 7.23 -16.98 -1.77
C GLY A 85 8.57 -16.30 -1.63
N TYR A 86 8.95 -15.93 -0.41
CA TYR A 86 10.26 -15.35 -0.11
C TYR A 86 10.95 -16.11 1.01
N SER A 87 12.25 -16.27 0.86
CA SER A 87 13.10 -16.79 1.93
C SER A 87 13.73 -15.66 2.72
N ALA A 88 14.11 -15.98 3.96
CA ALA A 88 14.89 -15.07 4.76
C ALA A 88 16.18 -14.66 4.05
N GLY A 89 16.54 -13.38 4.08
CA GLY A 89 17.75 -12.88 3.40
C GLY A 89 17.59 -12.57 1.92
N GLN A 90 16.48 -12.96 1.29
CA GLN A 90 16.32 -12.83 -0.16
C GLN A 90 16.24 -11.37 -0.59
N VAL A 91 17.07 -10.99 -1.57
CA VAL A 91 16.95 -9.73 -2.28
C VAL A 91 15.79 -9.84 -3.27
N VAL A 92 14.78 -8.99 -3.10
CA VAL A 92 13.59 -8.96 -3.96
C VAL A 92 13.65 -7.70 -4.83
N PRO A 93 13.74 -7.84 -6.17
CA PRO A 93 13.70 -6.68 -7.05
C PRO A 93 12.27 -6.16 -7.18
N PHE A 94 12.09 -4.86 -6.94
CA PHE A 94 10.82 -4.17 -7.16
C PHE A 94 10.92 -3.31 -8.42
N PHE A 95 9.90 -3.37 -9.26
CA PHE A 95 9.69 -2.44 -10.36
C PHE A 95 8.40 -1.67 -10.12
N VAL A 96 8.53 -0.37 -9.86
CA VAL A 96 7.41 0.55 -9.67
C VAL A 96 7.33 1.48 -10.87
N ASP A 97 6.16 1.49 -11.52
CA ASP A 97 5.84 2.40 -12.60
C ASP A 97 5.29 3.70 -12.00
N LEU A 98 6.12 4.73 -11.98
CA LEU A 98 5.79 6.05 -11.46
C LEU A 98 5.09 6.88 -12.55
N VAL A 99 3.77 6.89 -12.51
CA VAL A 99 2.90 7.60 -13.46
C VAL A 99 3.05 9.12 -13.32
N ALA A 100 3.14 9.62 -12.08
CA ALA A 100 3.43 11.01 -11.78
C ALA A 100 4.29 11.11 -10.52
N ALA A 101 5.57 11.45 -10.70
CA ALA A 101 6.50 11.65 -9.62
C ALA A 101 6.43 13.11 -9.13
N HIS A 102 6.09 13.32 -7.84
CA HIS A 102 6.29 14.61 -7.18
C HIS A 102 7.50 14.51 -6.25
N LYS A 103 8.35 15.54 -6.28
CA LYS A 103 9.54 15.63 -5.43
C LYS A 103 9.39 16.83 -4.48
N PRO A 104 9.81 16.72 -3.21
CA PRO A 104 10.29 15.49 -2.56
C PRO A 104 9.14 14.52 -2.25
N GLY A 105 9.40 13.22 -2.37
CA GLY A 105 8.48 12.16 -1.95
C GLY A 105 9.17 11.21 -0.99
N TRP A 106 8.40 10.31 -0.39
CA TRP A 106 8.87 9.28 0.53
C TRP A 106 8.24 7.94 0.16
N ALA A 107 8.91 6.86 0.49
CA ALA A 107 8.42 5.50 0.27
C ALA A 107 8.86 4.58 1.39
N ASN A 108 8.13 3.49 1.59
CA ASN A 108 8.53 2.43 2.49
C ASN A 108 7.96 1.08 2.01
N VAL A 109 8.61 0.00 2.45
CA VAL A 109 8.10 -1.37 2.33
C VAL A 109 7.81 -1.87 3.74
N SER A 110 6.57 -2.29 4.00
CA SER A 110 6.13 -2.82 5.29
C SER A 110 5.43 -4.16 5.12
N VAL A 111 5.49 -4.99 6.17
CA VAL A 111 4.69 -6.21 6.26
C VAL A 111 3.44 -5.93 7.08
N ILE A 112 2.28 -6.27 6.52
CA ILE A 112 0.97 -5.97 7.11
C ILE A 112 0.29 -7.28 7.53
N ASP A 113 -0.12 -7.36 8.79
CA ASP A 113 -1.14 -8.31 9.25
C ASP A 113 -2.50 -7.89 8.69
N LEU A 114 -2.99 -8.67 7.74
CA LEU A 114 -4.24 -8.39 7.04
C LEU A 114 -5.46 -8.54 7.95
N LYS A 115 -5.40 -9.43 8.94
CA LYS A 115 -6.50 -9.68 9.88
C LYS A 115 -6.59 -8.56 10.91
N ALA A 116 -5.44 -8.13 11.45
CA ALA A 116 -5.39 -7.02 12.40
C ALA A 116 -5.43 -5.65 11.73
N ASN A 117 -5.22 -5.58 10.41
CA ASN A 117 -5.03 -4.35 9.63
C ASN A 117 -3.94 -3.45 10.25
N LYS A 118 -2.79 -4.04 10.54
CA LYS A 118 -1.66 -3.38 11.22
C LYS A 118 -0.34 -3.80 10.60
N ALA A 119 0.61 -2.87 10.56
CA ALA A 119 2.00 -3.24 10.31
C ALA A 119 2.51 -4.12 11.46
N LEU A 120 3.21 -5.22 11.12
CA LEU A 120 3.77 -6.13 12.12
C LEU A 120 4.93 -5.50 12.91
N ASP A 121 5.69 -4.61 12.27
CA ASP A 121 6.84 -3.91 12.85
C ASP A 121 7.12 -2.62 12.05
N THR A 122 8.27 -1.99 12.32
CA THR A 122 8.88 -0.95 11.51
C THR A 122 9.02 -1.37 10.04
N PRO A 123 9.00 -0.42 9.09
CA PRO A 123 9.17 -0.76 7.68
C PRO A 123 10.49 -1.51 7.44
N VAL A 124 10.42 -2.56 6.62
CA VAL A 124 11.56 -3.36 6.17
C VAL A 124 12.61 -2.48 5.47
N LYS A 125 12.14 -1.46 4.74
CA LYS A 125 12.96 -0.43 4.13
C LYS A 125 12.14 0.86 4.06
N SER A 126 12.79 1.99 4.30
CA SER A 126 12.22 3.32 4.12
C SER A 126 13.16 4.17 3.27
N TRP A 127 12.59 5.09 2.51
CA TRP A 127 13.28 6.14 1.76
C TRP A 127 12.61 7.47 2.11
N SER A 128 13.39 8.36 2.70
CA SER A 128 13.06 9.74 3.04
C SER A 128 13.08 10.68 1.82
N VAL A 129 13.73 10.26 0.73
CA VAL A 129 13.74 10.95 -0.57
C VAL A 129 13.52 9.92 -1.68
N TRP A 130 12.34 9.94 -2.30
CA TRP A 130 11.99 9.03 -3.40
C TRP A 130 10.94 9.64 -4.35
N PRO A 131 11.08 9.50 -5.68
CA PRO A 131 12.24 8.97 -6.39
C PRO A 131 13.40 9.97 -6.39
N ASP A 132 14.62 9.51 -6.11
CA ASP A 132 15.83 10.30 -6.26
C ASP A 132 16.47 10.05 -7.65
N ASP A 133 17.71 10.49 -7.84
CA ASP A 133 18.51 10.28 -9.05
C ASP A 133 19.28 8.96 -9.06
N VAL A 134 19.15 8.15 -8.00
CA VAL A 134 19.84 6.88 -7.85
C VAL A 134 18.86 5.73 -8.05
N SER A 135 19.14 4.87 -9.03
CA SER A 135 18.33 3.67 -9.24
C SER A 135 18.29 2.81 -7.97
N GLY A 136 17.09 2.51 -7.47
CA GLY A 136 16.88 1.80 -6.21
C GLY A 136 16.65 2.69 -4.99
N GLY A 137 16.66 4.03 -5.15
CA GLY A 137 16.59 4.96 -4.02
C GLY A 137 17.91 4.92 -3.28
N GLY A 138 18.81 5.83 -3.65
CA GLY A 138 20.14 5.99 -3.07
C GLY A 138 20.07 5.98 -1.56
N ASP A 139 21.01 5.26 -0.96
CA ASP A 139 21.01 4.92 0.46
C ASP A 139 20.98 6.18 1.33
N ASP A 140 19.78 6.56 1.73
CA ASP A 140 19.51 7.56 2.74
C ASP A 140 19.81 6.97 4.13
N GLY A 141 21.10 6.69 4.32
CA GLY A 141 21.73 6.33 5.57
C GLY A 141 22.35 4.94 5.58
N LYS A 142 23.62 4.85 5.18
CA LYS A 142 24.68 3.97 5.71
C LYS A 142 24.20 2.79 6.59
N LEU A 143 24.40 1.57 6.06
CA LEU A 143 24.50 0.29 6.79
C LEU A 143 23.25 -0.15 7.58
N ALA A 144 22.30 -0.81 6.91
CA ALA A 144 21.63 -1.94 7.53
C ALA A 144 22.34 -3.21 7.04
N PRO A 145 23.15 -3.88 7.89
CA PRO A 145 23.83 -5.11 7.49
C PRO A 145 22.76 -6.17 7.20
N VAL A 146 22.95 -6.92 6.12
CA VAL A 146 22.44 -8.29 5.89
C VAL A 146 21.11 -8.60 6.57
N LEU A 147 20.03 -8.64 5.78
CA LEU A 147 18.72 -9.17 6.15
C LEU A 147 18.83 -10.41 7.08
N SER A 148 18.79 -10.19 8.38
CA SER A 148 18.57 -11.25 9.37
C SER A 148 17.09 -11.22 9.70
N PHE A 149 16.34 -12.19 9.18
CA PHE A 149 15.02 -12.49 9.71
C PHE A 149 15.25 -13.01 11.12
N LEU A 150 15.05 -12.14 12.12
CA LEU A 150 15.05 -12.57 13.51
C LEU A 150 13.85 -13.51 13.69
N ASN A 151 14.20 -14.76 13.96
CA ASN A 151 13.30 -15.84 14.34
C ASN A 151 12.44 -15.42 15.54
N SER A 152 11.19 -15.00 15.33
CA SER A 152 10.15 -15.03 16.35
C SER A 152 9.06 -16.01 15.93
N THR A 153 9.29 -17.28 16.28
CA THR A 153 8.30 -18.26 16.75
C THR A 153 6.87 -18.17 16.19
N THR A 154 6.53 -19.22 15.42
CA THR A 154 5.26 -19.95 15.35
C THR A 154 4.01 -19.19 14.93
N GLY A 155 3.55 -19.47 13.71
CA GLY A 155 2.18 -19.15 13.28
C GLY A 155 1.99 -19.42 11.79
N SER A 156 1.82 -20.68 11.41
CA SER A 156 1.24 -21.04 10.12
C SER A 156 -0.14 -20.40 10.00
N VAL A 157 -0.42 -19.69 8.92
CA VAL A 157 -1.79 -19.29 8.59
C VAL A 157 -1.97 -19.52 7.09
N ASP A 158 -2.74 -20.55 6.79
CA ASP A 158 -3.42 -20.77 5.53
C ASP A 158 -4.32 -19.57 5.16
#